data_AF-A0A6C0EUI8-F1
#
_entry.id   AF-A0A6C0EUI8-F1
#
_cell.length_a   1.000
_cell.length_b   1.000
_cell.length_c   1.000
_cell.angle_alpha   90.00
_cell.angle_beta   90.00
_cell.angle_gamma   90.00
#
_symmetry.space_group_name_H-M   'P 1'
#
loop_
_entity.id
_entity.type
_entity.pdbx_description
1 polymer ?
#
loop_
_entity_poly.entity_id
_entity_poly.type
_entity_poly.pdbx_seq_one_letter_code
_entity_poly.pdbx_strand_id
1 'polypeptide(L)'
;MDIPQNVIDKWQKVWLQVCNMSYDNTNITSQIIIEKSNYAELLNYMNNSNDFELITLDYMWEQITIEKKRIEMPPHVFVVPELQVIYVPRILFESLGVYAWFEYSFPNCKILFWEDSE
;
A
#
# COMPACT_ATOMS: atom_id res chain seq x y z
N MET A 1 -21.84 1.68 -5.40
CA MET A 1 -21.48 0.34 -5.92
C MET A 1 -20.51 -0.24 -4.93
N ASP A 2 -20.75 -1.45 -4.44
CA ASP A 2 -19.90 -2.03 -3.40
C ASP A 2 -18.71 -2.72 -4.06
N ILE A 3 -17.54 -2.64 -3.41
CA ILE A 3 -16.34 -3.33 -3.88
C ILE A 3 -16.45 -4.80 -3.45
N PRO A 4 -16.29 -5.78 -4.35
CA PRO A 4 -16.32 -7.18 -3.99
C PRO A 4 -15.28 -7.52 -2.92
N GLN A 5 -15.66 -8.31 -1.91
CA GLN A 5 -14.78 -8.64 -0.78
C GLN A 5 -13.44 -9.26 -1.23
N ASN A 6 -13.44 -10.09 -2.27
CA ASN A 6 -12.21 -10.68 -2.80
C ASN A 6 -11.24 -9.65 -3.39
N VAL A 7 -11.75 -8.50 -3.87
CA VAL A 7 -10.93 -7.38 -4.32
C VAL A 7 -10.35 -6.64 -3.12
N ILE A 8 -11.16 -6.44 -2.07
CA ILE A 8 -10.71 -5.84 -0.81
C ILE A 8 -9.58 -6.68 -0.20
N ASP A 9 -9.81 -7.97 0.00
CA ASP A 9 -8.85 -8.89 0.59
C ASP A 9 -7.53 -8.94 -0.20
N LYS A 10 -7.61 -8.90 -1.54
CA LYS A 10 -6.43 -8.87 -2.42
C LYS A 10 -5.56 -7.65 -2.12
N TRP A 11 -6.14 -6.45 -2.10
CA TRP A 11 -5.40 -5.21 -1.91
C TRP A 11 -4.91 -5.05 -0.46
N GLN A 12 -5.76 -5.36 0.52
CA GLN A 12 -5.37 -5.30 1.92
C GLN A 12 -4.23 -6.27 2.23
N LYS A 13 -4.20 -7.46 1.61
CA LYS A 13 -3.08 -8.40 1.76
C LYS A 13 -1.76 -7.83 1.23
N VAL A 14 -1.79 -7.16 0.09
CA VAL A 14 -0.61 -6.50 -0.49
C VAL A 14 -0.12 -5.39 0.44
N TRP A 15 -1.01 -4.49 0.88
CA TRP A 15 -0.63 -3.38 1.74
C TRP A 15 -0.19 -3.82 3.13
N LEU A 16 -0.81 -4.87 3.68
CA LEU A 16 -0.36 -5.51 4.91
C LEU A 16 1.07 -6.02 4.77
N GLN A 17 1.45 -6.61 3.63
CA GLN A 17 2.84 -7.01 3.39
C GLN A 17 3.79 -5.80 3.42
N VAL A 18 3.44 -4.70 2.74
CA VAL A 18 4.27 -3.47 2.75
C VAL A 18 4.44 -2.95 4.18
N CYS A 19 3.35 -2.82 4.94
CA CYS A 19 3.41 -2.32 6.32
C CYS A 19 4.16 -3.29 7.25
N ASN A 20 4.02 -4.61 7.10
CA ASN A 20 4.76 -5.57 7.91
C ASN A 20 6.27 -5.52 7.66
N MET A 21 6.69 -5.17 6.45
CA MET A 21 8.12 -4.92 6.18
C MET A 21 8.61 -3.73 7.00
N SER A 22 7.87 -2.61 7.02
CA SER A 22 8.32 -1.41 7.75
C SER A 22 8.13 -1.49 9.27
N TYR A 23 7.08 -2.13 9.77
CA TYR A 23 6.77 -2.13 11.22
C TYR A 23 7.28 -3.36 11.96
N ASP A 24 7.39 -4.51 11.28
CA ASP A 24 7.77 -5.78 11.91
C ASP A 24 9.08 -6.35 11.35
N ASN A 25 9.65 -5.72 10.31
CA ASN A 25 10.86 -6.20 9.65
C ASN A 25 10.73 -7.66 9.18
N THR A 26 9.55 -8.06 8.71
CA THR A 26 9.24 -9.42 8.27
C THR A 26 8.81 -9.45 6.81
N ASN A 27 8.91 -10.63 6.17
CA ASN A 27 8.48 -10.86 4.79
C ASN A 27 9.09 -9.89 3.77
N ILE A 28 10.34 -9.50 4.02
CA ILE A 28 11.09 -8.57 3.20
C ILE A 28 11.30 -9.18 1.81
N THR A 29 10.84 -8.46 0.78
CA THR A 29 11.03 -8.80 -0.62
C THR A 29 11.76 -7.67 -1.32
N SER A 30 12.50 -8.00 -2.38
CA SER A 30 13.12 -6.99 -3.23
C SER A 30 12.14 -6.32 -4.17
N GLN A 31 11.02 -6.97 -4.47
CA GLN A 31 10.04 -6.48 -5.45
C GLN A 31 8.60 -6.83 -5.02
N ILE A 32 7.70 -5.87 -5.22
CA ILE A 32 6.25 -6.07 -5.14
C ILE A 32 5.67 -5.68 -6.51
N ILE A 33 5.48 -6.68 -7.37
CA ILE A 33 4.96 -6.46 -8.72
C ILE A 33 3.53 -6.99 -8.77
N ILE A 34 2.57 -6.08 -8.92
CA ILE A 34 1.17 -6.45 -9.10
C ILE A 34 0.85 -6.30 -10.57
N GLU A 35 0.44 -7.41 -11.19
CA GLU A 35 0.02 -7.41 -12.57
C GLU A 35 -1.10 -6.39 -12.79
N LYS A 36 -0.96 -5.59 -13.86
CA LYS A 36 -1.97 -4.61 -14.28
C LYS A 36 -3.25 -5.36 -14.67
N SER A 37 -4.18 -5.43 -13.73
CA SER A 37 -5.44 -6.14 -13.88
C SER A 37 -6.62 -5.18 -13.74
N ASN A 38 -7.50 -5.16 -14.75
CA ASN A 38 -8.77 -4.43 -14.78
C ASN A 38 -8.71 -3.00 -14.21
N TYR A 39 -7.75 -2.18 -14.66
CA TYR A 39 -7.59 -0.80 -14.19
C TYR A 39 -8.88 0.04 -14.36
N ALA A 40 -9.63 -0.20 -15.44
CA ALA A 40 -10.93 0.43 -15.68
C ALA A 40 -11.95 0.13 -14.56
N GLU A 41 -11.93 -1.09 -14.01
CA GLU A 41 -12.78 -1.45 -12.87
C GLU A 41 -12.35 -0.73 -11.59
N LEU A 42 -11.03 -0.58 -11.33
CA LEU A 42 -10.56 0.22 -10.20
C LEU A 42 -10.99 1.69 -10.30
N LEU A 43 -10.91 2.27 -11.50
CA LEU A 43 -11.43 3.62 -11.76
C LEU A 43 -12.95 3.69 -11.54
N ASN A 44 -13.69 2.66 -11.96
CA ASN A 44 -15.12 2.58 -11.72
C ASN A 44 -15.44 2.53 -10.21
N TYR A 45 -14.68 1.78 -9.42
CA TYR A 45 -14.80 1.77 -7.95
C TYR A 45 -14.48 3.12 -7.34
N MET A 46 -13.38 3.77 -7.76
CA MET A 46 -12.99 5.10 -7.28
C MET A 46 -14.11 6.14 -7.45
N ASN A 47 -14.81 6.09 -8.59
CA ASN A 47 -15.84 7.07 -8.91
C ASN A 47 -17.22 6.75 -8.33
N ASN A 48 -17.51 5.48 -7.99
CA ASN A 48 -18.87 5.02 -7.68
C ASN A 48 -19.01 4.24 -6.36
N SER A 49 -17.92 3.99 -5.64
CA SER A 49 -17.93 3.32 -4.33
C SER A 49 -17.64 4.30 -3.20
N ASN A 50 -18.40 4.20 -2.11
CA ASN A 50 -18.08 4.91 -0.86
C ASN A 50 -16.93 4.24 -0.10
N ASP A 51 -16.66 2.97 -0.40
CA ASP A 51 -15.71 2.13 0.33
C ASP A 51 -14.35 2.04 -0.39
N PHE A 52 -14.08 2.93 -1.35
CA PHE A 52 -12.84 2.91 -2.12
C PHE A 52 -11.59 3.05 -1.24
N GLU A 53 -11.69 3.78 -0.14
CA GLU A 53 -10.62 3.91 0.84
C GLU A 53 -10.12 2.55 1.37
N LEU A 54 -11.00 1.54 1.52
CA LEU A 54 -10.66 0.23 2.09
C LEU A 54 -9.58 -0.53 1.33
N ILE A 55 -9.36 -0.19 0.06
CA ILE A 55 -8.38 -0.84 -0.82
C ILE A 55 -7.12 0.01 -1.05
N THR A 56 -7.01 1.16 -0.38
CA THR A 56 -5.83 2.05 -0.48
C THR A 56 -4.75 1.65 0.53
N LEU A 57 -3.51 1.99 0.21
CA LEU A 57 -2.39 1.84 1.14
C LEU A 57 -2.55 2.76 2.37
N ASP A 58 -3.10 3.95 2.18
CA ASP A 58 -3.35 4.94 3.26
C ASP A 58 -4.22 4.35 4.37
N TYR A 59 -5.34 3.72 3.99
CA TYR A 59 -6.22 3.04 4.94
C TYR A 59 -5.48 1.96 5.75
N MET A 60 -4.75 1.08 5.05
CA MET A 60 -4.04 -0.02 5.72
C MET A 60 -2.90 0.49 6.60
N TRP A 61 -2.20 1.53 6.17
CA TRP A 61 -1.16 2.19 6.94
C TRP A 61 -1.73 2.84 8.22
N GLU A 62 -2.89 3.51 8.13
CA GLU A 62 -3.57 4.09 9.29
C GLU A 62 -4.00 3.01 10.30
N GLN A 63 -4.65 1.94 9.83
CA GLN A 63 -5.09 0.84 10.70
C GLN A 63 -3.92 0.23 11.48
N ILE A 64 -2.82 -0.05 10.79
CA ILE A 64 -1.62 -0.63 11.41
C ILE A 64 -0.94 0.39 12.33
N THR A 65 -0.89 1.67 11.95
CA THR A 65 -0.33 2.72 12.82
C THR A 65 -1.12 2.85 14.12
N ILE A 66 -2.46 2.79 14.07
CA ILE A 66 -3.33 2.79 15.26
C ILE A 66 -3.04 1.57 16.13
N GLU A 67 -2.91 0.39 15.54
CA GLU A 67 -2.57 -0.84 16.26
C GLU A 67 -1.20 -0.75 16.94
N LYS A 68 -0.16 -0.32 16.22
CA LYS A 68 1.20 -0.19 16.76
C LYS A 68 1.26 0.85 17.87
N LYS A 69 0.54 1.98 17.74
CA LYS A 69 0.41 3.00 18.80
C LYS A 69 -0.18 2.47 20.11
N ARG A 70 -1.01 1.43 20.06
CA ARG A 70 -1.55 0.78 21.28
C ARG A 70 -0.50 -0.05 22.02
N ILE A 71 0.55 -0.48 21.31
CA ILE A 71 1.63 -1.32 21.84
C ILE A 71 2.83 -0.44 22.24
N GLU A 72 3.19 0.57 21.44
CA GLU A 72 4.38 1.40 21.59
C GLU A 72 4.13 2.84 21.10
N MET A 73 4.68 3.86 21.79
CA MET A 73 4.53 5.26 21.40
C MET A 73 5.84 6.06 21.51
N PRO A 74 6.38 6.63 20.40
CA PRO A 74 5.89 6.52 19.02
C PRO A 74 6.12 5.10 18.45
N PRO A 75 5.30 4.66 17.47
CA PRO A 75 5.49 3.35 16.87
C PRO A 75 6.83 3.32 16.12
N HIS A 76 7.63 2.28 16.35
CA HIS A 76 8.89 2.10 15.66
C HIS A 76 8.68 1.75 14.18
N VAL A 77 9.51 2.31 13.30
CA VAL A 77 9.50 2.02 11.86
C VAL A 77 10.92 1.69 11.42
N PHE A 78 11.09 0.52 10.82
CA PHE A 78 12.32 0.04 10.24
C PHE A 78 12.56 0.65 8.86
N VAL A 79 13.84 0.91 8.59
CA VAL A 79 14.32 1.22 7.24
C VAL A 79 14.67 -0.09 6.55
N VAL A 80 14.00 -0.39 5.44
CA VAL A 80 14.08 -1.60 4.64
C VAL A 80 14.63 -1.25 3.25
N PRO A 81 15.96 -1.11 3.10
CA PRO A 81 16.59 -0.79 1.81
C PRO A 81 16.49 -1.91 0.77
N GLU A 82 16.07 -3.11 1.17
CA GLU A 82 15.96 -4.29 0.32
C GLU A 82 14.83 -4.18 -0.69
N LEU A 83 13.73 -3.47 -0.37
CA LEU A 83 12.66 -3.24 -1.34
C LEU A 83 13.14 -2.25 -2.39
N GLN A 84 13.28 -2.71 -3.63
CA GLN A 84 13.82 -1.93 -4.74
C GLN A 84 12.75 -1.46 -5.72
N VAL A 85 11.65 -2.20 -5.86
CA VAL A 85 10.59 -1.86 -6.83
C VAL A 85 9.22 -2.21 -6.27
N ILE A 86 8.28 -1.29 -6.44
CA ILE A 86 6.85 -1.56 -6.30
C ILE A 86 6.12 -1.13 -7.58
N TYR A 87 5.32 -2.03 -8.18
CA TYR A 87 4.54 -1.76 -9.39
C TYR A 87 3.04 -1.89 -9.10
N VAL A 88 2.35 -0.73 -9.05
CA VAL A 88 1.00 -0.58 -8.47
C VAL A 88 0.19 0.50 -9.20
N PRO A 89 -1.15 0.51 -9.10
CA PRO A 89 -1.96 1.62 -9.59
C PRO A 89 -1.82 2.85 -8.67
N ARG A 90 -1.64 4.03 -9.26
CA ARG A 90 -1.46 5.30 -8.52
C ARG A 90 -2.63 5.57 -7.58
N ILE A 91 -3.85 5.34 -8.05
CA ILE A 91 -5.09 5.60 -7.31
C ILE A 91 -5.23 4.81 -5.99
N LEU A 92 -4.41 3.78 -5.77
CA LEU A 92 -4.42 3.01 -4.51
C LEU A 92 -3.23 3.35 -3.59
N PHE A 93 -2.31 4.20 -4.04
CA PHE A 93 -1.07 4.52 -3.34
C PHE A 93 -0.99 6.00 -2.93
N GLU A 94 -1.58 6.90 -3.70
CA GLU A 94 -1.29 8.34 -3.66
C GLU A 94 -1.91 9.06 -2.44
N SER A 95 -1.17 9.11 -1.32
CA SER A 95 -1.45 9.94 -0.13
C SER A 95 -0.16 10.61 0.35
N LEU A 96 -0.19 11.90 0.71
CA LEU A 96 1.00 12.66 1.15
C LEU A 96 1.67 12.01 2.37
N GLY A 97 0.87 11.49 3.32
CA GLY A 97 1.39 10.81 4.51
C GLY A 97 2.09 9.50 4.15
N VAL A 98 1.47 8.72 3.26
CA VAL A 98 2.02 7.47 2.74
C VAL A 98 3.34 7.70 2.02
N TYR A 99 3.46 8.72 1.16
CA TYR A 99 4.74 8.97 0.48
C TYR A 99 5.87 9.27 1.45
N ALA A 100 5.65 10.16 2.41
CA ALA A 100 6.71 10.52 3.37
C ALA A 100 7.16 9.31 4.21
N TRP A 101 6.21 8.51 4.68
CA TRP A 101 6.51 7.26 5.39
C TRP A 101 7.20 6.23 4.49
N PHE A 102 6.75 6.08 3.25
CA PHE A 102 7.27 5.09 2.32
C PHE A 102 8.69 5.45 1.89
N GLU A 103 8.99 6.71 1.58
CA GLU A 103 10.35 7.16 1.25
C GLU A 103 11.33 7.00 2.41
N TYR A 104 10.87 7.23 3.65
CA TYR A 104 11.69 6.96 4.84
C TYR A 104 11.95 5.47 5.03
N SER A 105 10.91 4.65 4.93
CA SER A 105 10.98 3.22 5.24
C SER A 105 11.63 2.42 4.11
N PHE A 106 11.50 2.84 2.86
CA PHE A 106 11.98 2.13 1.67
C PHE A 106 12.80 3.08 0.78
N PRO A 107 13.95 3.59 1.26
CA PRO A 107 14.68 4.68 0.62
C PRO A 107 15.26 4.35 -0.76
N ASN A 108 15.41 3.05 -1.08
CA ASN A 108 15.90 2.58 -2.37
C ASN A 108 14.78 2.11 -3.31
N CYS A 109 13.52 2.20 -2.88
CA CYS A 109 12.40 1.67 -3.64
C CYS A 109 11.97 2.65 -4.73
N LYS A 110 11.97 2.17 -5.98
CA LYS A 110 11.34 2.86 -7.09
C LYS A 110 9.87 2.50 -7.16
N ILE A 111 9.00 3.49 -7.00
CA ILE A 111 7.56 3.34 -7.25
C ILE A 111 7.31 3.47 -8.75
N LEU A 112 6.72 2.44 -9.34
CA LEU A 112 6.30 2.39 -10.73
C LEU A 112 4.78 2.34 -10.78
N PHE A 113 4.16 3.32 -11.42
CA PHE A 113 2.71 3.34 -11.55
C PHE A 113 2.25 2.62 -12.82
N TRP A 114 1.13 1.90 -12.74
CA TRP A 114 0.49 1.25 -13.89
C TRP A 114 0.18 2.23 -15.03
N GLU A 115 -0.08 3.47 -14.66
CA GLU A 115 -0.40 4.59 -15.54
C GLU A 115 0.82 5.10 -16.32
N ASP A 116 2.03 4.95 -15.78
CA ASP A 116 3.26 5.47 -16.40
C ASP A 116 3.92 4.47 -17.38
N SER A 117 3.30 3.31 -17.59
CA SER A 117 3.83 2.20 -18.42
C SER A 117 3.38 2.23 -19.89
N GLU A 118 3.00 3.41 -20.41
CA GLU A 118 2.61 3.62 -21.82
C GLU A 118 3.80 3.79 -22.77
#